data_AF-A0A5J5DQL9-F1
#
_entry.id   AF-A0A5J5DQL9-F1
#
_cell.length_a   1.000
_cell.length_b   1.000
_cell.length_c   1.000
_cell.angle_alpha   90.00
_cell.angle_beta   90.00
_cell.angle_gamma   90.00
#
_symmetry.space_group_name_H-M   'P 1'
#
loop_
_entity.id
_entity.type
_entity.pdbx_description
1 polymer ?
#
loop_
_entity_poly.entity_id
_entity_poly.type
_entity_poly.pdbx_seq_one_letter_code
_entity_poly.pdbx_strand_id
1 'polypeptide(L)'
;MQRFQVSFLPRSRWISRNTVSPACCSVSAGRPLGQKKQTGSFNERRELQTLSWRERIKRGCHATWIQRHCTEAVGTSCVLEGPLSECHIDSWYVIIGAALPAVRNSPFCEGVLLNHLNEALMDPAVDRTQAPPCDSCHVTCTASILSDVAALCIFTSDSDGIKKKKRCLVFGRCSVWGACENQPGDLVLEFSAEPSVPQRGCITLHDGEPRYQQQLLGCVVFSLQNLNSGDALLLPVLSAFSRVTAAVVLCLHVCFRSVTFRCPAPSGVVGTVLVCVGFCPKAAARILPFLTDVHNCVGQLLGDEEDSGKNLASGCDRQVLQFVPMEELLTGGLTEFLRTMNSEIIQQKLHLLMQS
;
A
#
# COMPACT_ATOMS: atom_id res chain seq x y z
N MET A 1 -38.37 -3.06 24.65
CA MET A 1 -37.27 -3.86 24.07
C MET A 1 -37.83 -4.68 22.92
N GLN A 2 -37.52 -4.34 21.67
CA GLN A 2 -37.84 -5.22 20.53
C GLN A 2 -36.84 -6.38 20.54
N ARG A 3 -37.33 -7.59 20.80
CA ARG A 3 -36.53 -8.81 20.69
C ARG A 3 -36.29 -9.12 19.22
N PHE A 4 -35.04 -9.30 18.82
CA PHE A 4 -34.68 -9.81 17.50
C PHE A 4 -35.34 -11.18 17.29
N GLN A 5 -36.22 -11.28 16.29
CA GLN A 5 -36.77 -12.56 15.85
C GLN A 5 -35.75 -13.23 14.95
N VAL A 6 -35.04 -14.23 15.47
CA VAL A 6 -34.13 -15.05 14.68
C VAL A 6 -34.91 -16.27 14.18
N SER A 7 -35.15 -16.36 12.88
CA SER A 7 -35.77 -17.52 12.24
C SER A 7 -34.71 -18.44 11.62
N PHE A 8 -34.89 -19.76 11.76
CA PHE A 8 -34.04 -20.77 11.13
C PHE A 8 -34.04 -20.62 9.60
N LEU A 9 -32.87 -20.45 8.99
CA LEU A 9 -32.72 -20.37 7.54
C LEU A 9 -32.44 -21.78 6.97
N PRO A 10 -33.38 -22.40 6.25
CA PRO A 10 -33.19 -23.74 5.69
C PRO A 10 -32.07 -23.76 4.63
N ARG A 11 -31.35 -24.88 4.54
CA ARG A 11 -30.19 -25.07 3.64
C ARG A 11 -30.46 -24.76 2.17
N SER A 12 -31.68 -24.97 1.69
CA SER A 12 -32.10 -24.63 0.33
C SER A 12 -32.16 -23.12 0.06
N ARG A 13 -32.27 -22.30 1.11
CA ARG A 13 -32.22 -20.84 1.07
C ARG A 13 -30.85 -20.30 1.46
N TRP A 14 -29.88 -21.17 1.71
CA TRP A 14 -28.51 -20.73 1.85
C TRP A 14 -28.09 -20.19 0.50
N ILE A 15 -27.58 -18.97 0.51
CA ILE A 15 -26.95 -18.37 -0.65
C ILE A 15 -25.71 -19.21 -0.95
N SER A 16 -25.85 -20.18 -1.85
CA SER A 16 -24.73 -20.99 -2.32
C SER A 16 -23.78 -20.07 -3.10
N ARG A 17 -22.46 -20.26 -2.95
CA ARG A 17 -21.39 -19.46 -3.58
C ARG A 17 -21.49 -19.31 -5.12
N ASN A 18 -22.44 -19.99 -5.76
CA ASN A 18 -22.61 -20.00 -7.21
C ASN A 18 -23.85 -19.23 -7.71
N THR A 19 -24.70 -18.69 -6.82
CA THR A 19 -25.96 -18.01 -7.23
C THR A 19 -25.98 -16.51 -7.00
N VAL A 20 -24.97 -15.95 -6.34
CA VAL A 20 -24.74 -14.50 -6.34
C VAL A 20 -23.71 -14.22 -7.42
N SER A 21 -24.16 -13.70 -8.55
CA SER A 21 -23.29 -12.79 -9.30
C SER A 21 -23.10 -11.57 -8.40
N PRO A 22 -21.88 -11.27 -7.93
CA PRO A 22 -21.61 -10.02 -7.23
C PRO A 22 -22.18 -8.85 -8.03
N ALA A 23 -22.72 -7.82 -7.37
CA ALA A 23 -23.21 -6.60 -8.04
C ALA A 23 -22.12 -5.89 -8.88
N CYS A 24 -20.86 -6.34 -8.77
CA CYS A 24 -19.70 -5.91 -9.55
C CYS A 24 -19.42 -6.74 -10.83
N CYS A 25 -20.33 -7.62 -11.27
CA CYS A 25 -20.17 -8.41 -12.50
C CYS A 25 -20.88 -7.83 -13.74
N SER A 26 -21.05 -6.51 -13.86
CA SER A 26 -21.48 -5.88 -15.11
C SER A 26 -20.34 -5.57 -16.10
N VAL A 27 -19.09 -5.87 -15.73
CA VAL A 27 -17.93 -5.79 -16.63
C VAL A 27 -17.39 -7.19 -16.84
N SER A 28 -17.23 -7.58 -18.10
CA SER A 28 -16.64 -8.85 -18.55
C SER A 28 -15.18 -8.97 -18.09
N ALA A 29 -14.95 -9.24 -16.81
CA ALA A 29 -13.62 -9.39 -16.23
C ALA A 29 -13.62 -10.49 -15.16
N GLY A 30 -13.29 -11.71 -15.58
CA GLY A 30 -12.62 -12.71 -14.74
C GLY A 30 -13.40 -13.34 -13.58
N ARG A 31 -12.96 -14.54 -13.18
CA ARG A 31 -13.53 -15.33 -12.06
C ARG A 31 -13.44 -14.59 -10.72
N PRO A 32 -14.29 -14.95 -9.72
CA PRO A 32 -14.32 -14.32 -8.40
C PRO A 32 -12.93 -14.22 -7.75
N LEU A 33 -12.60 -13.01 -7.30
CA LEU A 33 -11.45 -12.68 -6.44
C LEU A 33 -11.45 -13.58 -5.20
N GLY A 34 -10.62 -14.62 -5.20
CA GLY A 34 -10.50 -15.55 -4.06
C GLY A 34 -10.80 -17.02 -4.36
N GLN A 35 -11.09 -17.41 -5.61
CA GLN A 35 -10.84 -18.81 -5.97
C GLN A 35 -9.33 -19.06 -5.90
N LYS A 36 -8.88 -19.77 -4.85
CA LYS A 36 -7.57 -20.44 -4.84
C LYS A 36 -7.45 -21.13 -6.19
N LYS A 37 -6.54 -20.67 -7.06
CA LYS A 37 -6.11 -21.44 -8.22
C LYS A 37 -5.48 -22.71 -7.66
N GLN A 38 -6.32 -23.73 -7.47
CA GLN A 38 -5.88 -25.03 -7.00
C GLN A 38 -5.13 -25.67 -8.16
N THR A 39 -3.83 -25.43 -8.23
CA THR A 39 -2.92 -26.11 -9.15
C THR A 39 -2.42 -27.39 -8.50
N GLY A 40 -2.18 -28.41 -9.32
CA GLY A 40 -1.62 -29.69 -8.89
C GLY A 40 -2.60 -30.65 -8.21
N SER A 41 -2.12 -31.88 -8.02
CA SER A 41 -2.84 -32.95 -7.33
C SER A 41 -2.94 -32.70 -5.82
N PHE A 42 -3.85 -33.39 -5.12
CA PHE A 42 -3.93 -33.31 -3.66
C PHE A 42 -2.60 -33.73 -2.99
N ASN A 43 -1.93 -34.75 -3.53
CA ASN A 43 -0.66 -35.25 -3.00
C ASN A 43 0.45 -34.23 -3.18
N GLU A 44 0.58 -33.62 -4.38
CA GLU A 44 1.54 -32.55 -4.64
C GLU A 44 1.35 -31.37 -3.67
N ARG A 45 0.09 -30.99 -3.41
CA ARG A 45 -0.22 -29.92 -2.45
C ARG A 45 0.17 -30.31 -1.02
N ARG A 46 -0.04 -31.57 -0.64
CA ARG A 46 0.31 -32.06 0.69
C ARG A 46 1.83 -32.13 0.88
N GLU A 47 2.56 -32.54 -0.14
CA GLU A 47 4.03 -32.54 -0.15
C GLU A 47 4.59 -31.11 -0.06
N LEU A 48 4.05 -30.16 -0.84
CA LEU A 48 4.46 -28.75 -0.78
C LEU A 48 4.28 -28.13 0.61
N GLN A 49 3.26 -28.57 1.37
CA GLN A 49 3.01 -28.09 2.74
C GLN A 49 4.06 -28.58 3.74
N THR A 50 4.73 -29.71 3.49
CA THR A 50 5.80 -30.22 4.38
C THR A 50 7.16 -29.57 4.12
N LEU A 51 7.30 -28.82 3.03
CA LEU A 51 8.55 -28.15 2.66
C LEU A 51 8.73 -26.83 3.41
N SER A 52 10.01 -26.44 3.56
CA SER A 52 10.36 -25.07 3.97
C SER A 52 9.81 -24.04 3.00
N TRP A 53 9.65 -22.79 3.45
CA TRP A 53 9.13 -21.71 2.60
C TRP A 53 9.98 -21.53 1.31
N ARG A 54 11.32 -21.65 1.42
CA ARG A 54 12.25 -21.54 0.29
C ARG A 54 12.04 -22.64 -0.74
N GLU A 55 11.94 -23.89 -0.27
CA GLU A 55 11.71 -25.04 -1.14
C GLU A 55 10.32 -24.96 -1.80
N ARG A 56 9.31 -24.50 -1.05
CA ARG A 56 7.95 -24.33 -1.55
C ARG A 56 7.89 -23.27 -2.65
N ILE A 57 8.63 -22.16 -2.51
CA ILE A 57 8.76 -21.16 -3.58
C ILE A 57 9.47 -21.78 -4.78
N LYS A 58 10.61 -22.46 -4.60
CA LYS A 58 11.40 -23.06 -5.70
C LYS A 58 10.60 -24.09 -6.52
N ARG A 59 9.73 -24.86 -5.87
CA ARG A 59 8.88 -25.88 -6.51
C ARG A 59 7.48 -25.38 -6.88
N GLY A 60 7.15 -24.15 -6.50
CA GLY A 60 5.83 -23.55 -6.69
C GLY A 60 5.68 -22.86 -8.04
N CYS A 61 4.44 -22.49 -8.38
CA CYS A 61 4.12 -21.82 -9.64
C CYS A 61 4.67 -20.38 -9.75
N HIS A 62 5.13 -19.79 -8.64
CA HIS A 62 5.71 -18.45 -8.60
C HIS A 62 7.24 -18.45 -8.65
N ALA A 63 7.90 -19.62 -8.77
CA ALA A 63 9.35 -19.76 -8.71
C ALA A 63 10.08 -18.83 -9.70
N THR A 64 9.72 -18.92 -10.98
CA THR A 64 10.36 -18.13 -12.05
C THR A 64 10.13 -16.64 -11.88
N TRP A 65 8.96 -16.24 -11.39
CA TRP A 65 8.61 -14.85 -11.16
C TRP A 65 9.38 -14.26 -9.96
N ILE A 66 9.50 -14.99 -8.84
CA ILE A 66 10.28 -14.54 -7.67
C ILE A 66 11.78 -14.53 -7.97
N GLN A 67 12.28 -15.49 -8.76
CA GLN A 67 13.70 -15.57 -9.12
C GLN A 67 14.10 -14.52 -10.18
N ARG A 68 13.14 -13.96 -10.92
CA ARG A 68 13.40 -12.90 -11.91
C ARG A 68 13.98 -11.66 -11.23
N HIS A 69 15.09 -11.16 -11.76
CA HIS A 69 15.68 -9.90 -11.32
C HIS A 69 14.73 -8.72 -11.55
N CYS A 70 14.73 -7.78 -10.61
CA CYS A 70 13.94 -6.55 -10.70
C CYS A 70 14.53 -5.65 -11.80
N THR A 71 13.65 -5.10 -12.65
CA THR A 71 14.01 -4.18 -13.74
C THR A 71 13.29 -2.85 -13.56
N GLU A 72 13.88 -1.74 -13.99
CA GLU A 72 13.39 -0.38 -13.71
C GLU A 72 11.96 -0.07 -14.18
N ALA A 73 11.43 -0.79 -15.15
CA ALA A 73 10.15 -0.48 -15.81
C ALA A 73 8.89 -1.07 -15.13
N VAL A 74 9.03 -1.86 -14.06
CA VAL A 74 7.88 -2.59 -13.49
C VAL A 74 7.10 -1.69 -12.53
N GLY A 75 6.21 -0.85 -13.10
CA GLY A 75 5.37 0.10 -12.35
C GLY A 75 5.05 1.37 -13.14
N THR A 76 5.85 1.70 -14.16
CA THR A 76 5.65 2.87 -15.03
C THR A 76 4.35 2.83 -15.83
N SER A 77 3.83 1.63 -16.13
CA SER A 77 2.59 1.44 -16.87
C SER A 77 1.32 1.46 -16.01
N CYS A 78 1.45 1.46 -14.69
CA CYS A 78 0.32 1.41 -13.77
C CYS A 78 0.11 2.81 -13.15
N VAL A 79 -0.92 3.50 -13.62
CA VAL A 79 -1.23 4.88 -13.27
C VAL A 79 -2.70 5.01 -12.91
N LEU A 80 -2.98 5.68 -11.79
CA LEU A 80 -4.31 6.15 -11.43
C LEU A 80 -4.46 7.60 -11.91
N GLU A 81 -5.24 7.79 -12.96
CA GLU A 81 -5.61 9.12 -13.44
C GLU A 81 -6.70 9.72 -12.55
N GLY A 82 -6.49 10.95 -12.11
CA GLY A 82 -7.37 11.70 -11.23
C GLY A 82 -7.46 13.18 -11.62
N PRO A 83 -7.97 14.04 -10.72
CA PRO A 83 -8.61 13.69 -9.46
C PRO A 83 -9.90 12.89 -9.71
N LEU A 84 -10.24 11.97 -8.82
CA LEU A 84 -11.47 11.18 -8.93
C LEU A 84 -12.71 12.09 -8.76
N SER A 85 -13.49 12.25 -9.83
CA SER A 85 -14.68 13.13 -9.86
C SER A 85 -15.81 12.66 -8.91
N GLU A 86 -15.96 11.34 -8.76
CA GLU A 86 -17.01 10.70 -7.99
C GLU A 86 -16.39 10.01 -6.75
N CYS A 87 -16.44 10.69 -5.61
CA CYS A 87 -16.04 10.15 -4.32
C CYS A 87 -17.07 10.56 -3.26
N HIS A 88 -17.68 9.57 -2.61
CA HIS A 88 -18.79 9.74 -1.66
C HIS A 88 -18.26 9.83 -0.23
N ILE A 89 -17.49 10.89 0.04
CA ILE A 89 -16.83 11.15 1.33
C ILE A 89 -17.84 11.12 2.49
N ASP A 90 -19.08 11.58 2.27
CA ASP A 90 -20.15 11.57 3.28
C ASP A 90 -20.55 10.15 3.73
N SER A 91 -20.18 9.12 2.98
CA SER A 91 -20.39 7.72 3.31
C SER A 91 -19.21 7.07 4.02
N TRP A 92 -18.10 7.79 4.22
CA TRP A 92 -16.91 7.27 4.88
C TRP A 92 -17.11 7.16 6.39
N TYR A 93 -16.52 6.13 6.99
CA TYR A 93 -16.68 5.83 8.41
C TYR A 93 -15.46 5.09 8.95
N VAL A 94 -15.14 5.35 10.22
CA VAL A 94 -14.02 4.71 10.92
C VAL A 94 -14.47 3.44 11.62
N ILE A 95 -13.80 2.33 11.32
CA ILE A 95 -13.95 1.06 12.03
C ILE A 95 -12.75 0.89 12.96
N ILE A 96 -13.02 0.88 14.26
CA ILE A 96 -12.03 0.52 15.29
C ILE A 96 -12.32 -0.90 15.75
N GLY A 97 -11.31 -1.75 15.76
CA GLY A 97 -11.42 -3.13 16.23
C GLY A 97 -10.19 -3.55 17.00
N ALA A 98 -10.10 -4.84 17.33
CA ALA A 98 -8.93 -5.38 18.00
C ALA A 98 -7.66 -5.19 17.16
N ALA A 99 -6.53 -4.93 17.80
CA ALA A 99 -5.25 -4.91 17.10
C ALA A 99 -5.02 -6.22 16.35
N LEU A 100 -4.60 -6.09 15.10
CA LEU A 100 -4.31 -7.25 14.27
C LEU A 100 -2.97 -7.83 14.73
N PRO A 101 -2.83 -9.16 14.83
CA PRO A 101 -1.53 -9.78 15.08
C PRO A 101 -0.72 -9.97 13.78
N ALA A 102 -1.40 -10.07 12.64
CA ALA A 102 -0.78 -10.22 11.32
C ALA A 102 -1.78 -9.92 10.20
N VAL A 103 -1.28 -9.52 9.03
CA VAL A 103 -2.06 -9.46 7.78
C VAL A 103 -1.96 -10.80 7.07
N ARG A 104 -2.99 -11.65 7.24
CA ARG A 104 -3.05 -12.99 6.64
C ARG A 104 -3.75 -13.04 5.29
N ASN A 105 -4.64 -12.09 5.04
CA ASN A 105 -5.39 -11.99 3.80
C ASN A 105 -5.59 -10.51 3.48
N SER A 106 -5.48 -10.18 2.20
CA SER A 106 -5.79 -8.86 1.68
C SER A 106 -6.49 -9.02 0.33
N PRO A 107 -7.56 -8.26 0.04
CA PRO A 107 -8.14 -8.23 -1.29
C PRO A 107 -7.22 -7.54 -2.32
N PHE A 108 -6.18 -6.86 -1.85
CA PHE A 108 -5.26 -6.05 -2.64
C PHE A 108 -3.98 -6.82 -3.03
N CYS A 109 -3.91 -8.13 -2.82
CA CYS A 109 -2.79 -8.96 -3.29
C CYS A 109 -3.20 -10.44 -3.43
N GLU A 110 -2.33 -11.25 -4.04
CA GLU A 110 -2.53 -12.69 -4.07
C GLU A 110 -2.21 -13.32 -2.72
N GLY A 111 -3.18 -14.01 -2.11
CA GLY A 111 -3.01 -14.60 -0.78
C GLY A 111 -1.87 -15.63 -0.68
N VAL A 112 -1.54 -16.34 -1.77
CA VAL A 112 -0.40 -17.28 -1.79
C VAL A 112 0.93 -16.54 -1.64
N LEU A 113 1.10 -15.43 -2.37
CA LEU A 113 2.30 -14.60 -2.31
C LEU A 113 2.45 -13.93 -0.94
N LEU A 114 1.35 -13.42 -0.37
CA LEU A 114 1.35 -12.85 0.97
C LEU A 114 1.73 -13.89 2.03
N ASN A 115 1.24 -15.14 1.91
CA ASN A 115 1.62 -16.21 2.82
C ASN A 115 3.10 -16.56 2.71
N HIS A 116 3.65 -16.65 1.50
CA HIS A 116 5.09 -16.85 1.31
C HIS A 116 5.91 -15.75 1.96
N LEU A 117 5.51 -14.48 1.78
CA LEU A 117 6.18 -13.35 2.41
C LEU A 117 6.09 -13.44 3.94
N ASN A 118 4.91 -13.72 4.50
CA ASN A 118 4.74 -13.88 5.94
C ASN A 118 5.60 -15.01 6.50
N GLU A 119 5.68 -16.16 5.84
CA GLU A 119 6.53 -17.28 6.27
C GLU A 119 8.01 -16.91 6.23
N ALA A 120 8.48 -16.29 5.14
CA ALA A 120 9.86 -15.85 5.02
C ALA A 120 10.23 -14.80 6.09
N LEU A 121 9.30 -13.89 6.38
CA LEU A 121 9.45 -12.87 7.41
C LEU A 121 9.27 -13.38 8.84
N MET A 122 8.82 -14.62 9.06
CA MET A 122 8.78 -15.26 10.38
C MET A 122 10.00 -16.14 10.64
N ASP A 123 10.76 -16.48 9.59
CA ASP A 123 11.98 -17.26 9.70
C ASP A 123 13.04 -16.50 10.54
N PRO A 124 13.53 -17.06 11.66
CA PRO A 124 14.55 -16.42 12.49
C PRO A 124 15.95 -16.42 11.85
N ALA A 125 16.20 -17.26 10.84
CA ALA A 125 17.49 -17.34 10.15
C ALA A 125 17.72 -16.21 9.14
N VAL A 126 16.68 -15.47 8.80
CA VAL A 126 16.73 -14.36 7.85
C VAL A 126 17.11 -13.06 8.57
N ASP A 127 18.24 -12.44 8.17
CA ASP A 127 18.53 -11.06 8.58
C ASP A 127 17.71 -10.08 7.72
N ARG A 128 16.68 -9.54 8.36
CA ARG A 128 15.66 -8.67 7.74
C ARG A 128 16.14 -7.24 7.56
N THR A 129 17.24 -6.86 8.21
CA THR A 129 17.82 -5.51 8.18
C THR A 129 18.98 -5.39 7.21
N GLN A 130 19.50 -6.52 6.70
CA GLN A 130 20.71 -6.58 5.88
C GLN A 130 20.59 -7.59 4.74
N ALA A 131 19.40 -7.82 4.18
CA ALA A 131 19.30 -8.63 2.96
C ALA A 131 20.22 -7.99 1.91
N PRO A 132 21.25 -8.72 1.41
CA PRO A 132 22.25 -8.12 0.56
C PRO A 132 21.58 -7.64 -0.74
N PRO A 133 22.04 -6.51 -1.30
CA PRO A 133 21.54 -6.06 -2.59
C PRO A 133 21.83 -7.13 -3.64
N CYS A 134 20.96 -7.21 -4.65
CA CYS A 134 21.17 -8.08 -5.80
C CYS A 134 21.90 -7.30 -6.90
N ASP A 135 23.16 -7.67 -7.20
CA ASP A 135 23.98 -7.00 -8.22
C ASP A 135 23.40 -7.08 -9.64
N SER A 136 22.52 -8.05 -9.91
CA SER A 136 21.87 -8.23 -11.20
C SER A 136 20.51 -7.54 -11.31
N CYS A 137 20.01 -6.91 -10.23
CA CYS A 137 18.79 -6.11 -10.30
C CYS A 137 19.12 -4.69 -10.78
N HIS A 138 18.51 -4.28 -11.89
CA HIS A 138 18.54 -2.89 -12.36
C HIS A 138 17.36 -2.16 -11.74
N VAL A 139 17.60 -1.51 -10.60
CA VAL A 139 16.52 -0.91 -9.83
C VAL A 139 16.45 0.59 -10.07
N THR A 140 15.22 1.12 -10.09
CA THR A 140 14.95 2.53 -10.36
C THR A 140 15.76 3.41 -9.40
N CYS A 141 16.68 4.18 -9.95
CA CYS A 141 17.44 5.17 -9.17
C CYS A 141 16.58 6.40 -8.88
N THR A 142 16.89 7.12 -7.79
CA THR A 142 16.16 8.35 -7.41
C THR A 142 16.18 9.40 -8.52
N ALA A 143 17.26 9.49 -9.30
CA ALA A 143 17.36 10.37 -10.47
C ALA A 143 16.30 10.06 -11.54
N SER A 144 16.04 8.78 -11.80
CA SER A 144 15.01 8.35 -12.76
C SER A 144 13.61 8.69 -12.26
N ILE A 145 13.32 8.47 -10.97
CA ILE A 145 12.04 8.85 -10.36
C ILE A 145 11.81 10.37 -10.48
N LEU A 146 12.83 11.18 -10.18
CA LEU A 146 12.74 12.64 -10.30
C LEU A 146 12.57 13.10 -11.76
N SER A 147 13.20 12.41 -12.72
CA SER A 147 13.02 12.69 -14.15
C SER A 147 11.59 12.38 -14.61
N ASP A 148 11.01 11.27 -14.14
CA ASP A 148 9.61 10.91 -14.39
C ASP A 148 8.66 11.97 -13.82
N VAL A 149 8.91 12.43 -12.59
CA VAL A 149 8.12 13.51 -11.96
C VAL A 149 8.20 14.79 -12.80
N ALA A 150 9.40 15.19 -13.22
CA ALA A 150 9.59 16.38 -14.05
C ALA A 150 8.83 16.25 -15.39
N ALA A 151 8.87 15.09 -16.03
CA ALA A 151 8.14 14.82 -17.26
C ALA A 151 6.62 14.92 -17.06
N LEU A 152 6.07 14.28 -16.03
CA LEU A 152 4.63 14.32 -15.69
C LEU A 152 4.18 15.73 -15.29
N CYS A 153 5.07 16.51 -14.67
CA CYS A 153 4.85 17.91 -14.34
C CYS A 153 4.69 18.78 -15.60
N ILE A 154 5.37 18.48 -16.71
CA ILE A 154 5.22 19.25 -17.96
C ILE A 154 3.86 19.00 -18.62
N PHE A 155 3.38 17.75 -18.63
CA PHE A 155 2.08 17.42 -19.25
C PHE A 155 0.87 17.97 -18.49
N THR A 156 1.06 18.34 -17.22
CA THR A 156 -0.02 18.80 -16.33
C THR A 156 -0.05 20.31 -16.11
N SER A 157 0.83 21.10 -16.75
CA SER A 157 0.71 22.57 -16.71
C SER A 157 -0.45 23.02 -17.59
N ASP A 158 -1.39 23.77 -17.00
CA ASP A 158 -2.43 24.46 -17.78
C ASP A 158 -1.75 25.38 -18.82
N SER A 159 -2.41 25.59 -19.96
CA SER A 159 -1.91 26.28 -21.17
C SER A 159 -1.53 27.76 -20.99
N ASP A 160 -1.50 28.24 -19.75
CA ASP A 160 -1.15 29.62 -19.41
C ASP A 160 0.38 29.72 -19.39
N GLY A 161 0.95 30.37 -20.41
CA GLY A 161 2.35 30.28 -20.85
C GLY A 161 3.45 30.76 -19.87
N ILE A 162 3.20 30.77 -18.56
CA ILE A 162 4.17 31.09 -17.52
C ILE A 162 4.65 29.78 -16.89
N LYS A 163 5.89 29.38 -17.21
CA LYS A 163 6.59 28.27 -16.55
C LYS A 163 6.84 28.59 -15.07
N LYS A 164 5.85 28.32 -14.22
CA LYS A 164 6.04 28.35 -12.77
C LYS A 164 6.84 27.13 -12.37
N LYS A 165 7.88 27.33 -11.56
CA LYS A 165 8.60 26.24 -10.91
C LYS A 165 7.61 25.40 -10.10
N LYS A 166 7.57 24.10 -10.35
CA LYS A 166 6.71 23.17 -9.62
C LYS A 166 7.47 22.64 -8.43
N ARG A 167 6.81 22.50 -7.29
CA ARG A 167 7.44 21.93 -6.10
C ARG A 167 7.16 20.44 -6.01
N CYS A 168 8.13 19.68 -5.53
CA CYS A 168 8.00 18.27 -5.20
C CYS A 168 8.34 18.06 -3.72
N LEU A 169 7.34 17.69 -2.92
CA LEU A 169 7.55 17.32 -1.53
C LEU A 169 8.02 15.86 -1.46
N VAL A 170 9.16 15.61 -0.84
CA VAL A 170 9.82 14.31 -0.75
C VAL A 170 9.92 13.90 0.72
N PHE A 171 9.25 12.80 1.07
CA PHE A 171 9.45 12.16 2.37
C PHE A 171 10.66 11.25 2.29
N GLY A 172 11.79 11.67 2.87
CA GLY A 172 13.05 10.95 2.78
C GLY A 172 14.27 11.84 3.01
N ARG A 173 15.45 11.22 3.08
CA ARG A 173 16.71 11.92 3.38
C ARG A 173 17.26 12.64 2.16
N CYS A 174 17.67 13.90 2.32
CA CYS A 174 18.33 14.70 1.27
C CYS A 174 19.58 14.00 0.70
N SER A 175 20.34 13.22 1.49
CA SER A 175 21.49 12.48 0.98
C SER A 175 21.16 11.42 -0.08
N VAL A 176 19.92 10.92 -0.11
CA VAL A 176 19.46 9.86 -1.03
C VAL A 176 18.86 10.45 -2.31
N TRP A 177 18.18 11.60 -2.19
CA TRP A 177 17.43 12.24 -3.26
C TRP A 177 18.11 13.49 -3.84
N GLY A 178 18.97 14.13 -3.05
CA GLY A 178 19.62 15.42 -3.34
C GLY A 178 20.96 15.31 -4.06
N ALA A 179 21.55 14.10 -4.19
CA ALA A 179 22.76 13.88 -4.99
C ALA A 179 22.54 14.16 -6.50
N CYS A 180 21.30 14.36 -6.93
CA CYS A 180 20.92 14.86 -8.24
C CYS A 180 21.01 16.40 -8.31
N GLU A 181 22.19 16.97 -8.04
CA GLU A 181 22.41 18.44 -8.10
C GLU A 181 22.28 19.00 -9.53
N ASN A 182 22.33 18.15 -10.55
CA ASN A 182 21.92 18.48 -11.91
C ASN A 182 20.40 18.28 -12.06
N GLN A 183 19.62 19.17 -11.45
CA GLN A 183 18.16 19.03 -11.41
C GLN A 183 17.55 18.90 -12.82
N PRO A 184 16.68 17.92 -13.08
CA PRO A 184 15.88 17.89 -14.28
C PRO A 184 14.82 19.00 -14.20
N GLY A 185 15.16 20.21 -14.69
CA GLY A 185 14.28 21.33 -15.07
C GLY A 185 13.15 21.75 -14.11
N ASP A 186 13.11 23.03 -13.72
CA ASP A 186 11.97 23.71 -13.06
C ASP A 186 11.36 23.06 -11.77
N LEU A 187 11.86 21.92 -11.28
CA LEU A 187 11.33 21.17 -10.13
C LEU A 187 12.09 21.50 -8.84
N VAL A 188 11.43 22.09 -7.85
CA VAL A 188 12.04 22.43 -6.55
C VAL A 188 11.72 21.34 -5.53
N LEU A 189 12.75 20.69 -4.97
CA LEU A 189 12.57 19.64 -3.96
C LEU A 189 12.46 20.23 -2.55
N GLU A 190 11.44 19.82 -1.80
CA GLU A 190 11.27 20.09 -0.37
C GLU A 190 11.29 18.76 0.39
N PHE A 191 12.01 18.66 1.50
CA PHE A 191 12.20 17.41 2.22
C PHE A 191 11.45 17.38 3.55
N SER A 192 10.86 16.24 3.86
CA SER A 192 10.21 15.97 5.15
C SER A 192 10.56 14.59 5.69
N ALA A 193 10.31 14.36 6.97
CA ALA A 193 10.66 13.13 7.68
C ALA A 193 9.76 11.96 7.27
N GLU A 194 10.35 10.86 6.83
CA GLU A 194 9.63 9.64 6.41
C GLU A 194 8.95 8.90 7.58
N PRO A 195 7.87 8.14 7.33
CA PRO A 195 7.30 7.24 8.34
C PRO A 195 8.33 6.24 8.82
N SER A 196 8.38 6.00 10.13
CA SER A 196 9.28 5.02 10.74
C SER A 196 8.82 3.60 10.45
N VAL A 197 9.79 2.70 10.25
CA VAL A 197 9.49 1.30 9.95
C VAL A 197 9.27 0.50 11.25
N PRO A 198 8.24 -0.37 11.30
CA PRO A 198 7.95 -1.17 12.48
C PRO A 198 9.13 -2.00 12.98
N GLN A 199 9.20 -2.18 14.30
CA GLN A 199 10.23 -3.01 14.93
C GLN A 199 10.02 -4.52 14.68
N ARG A 200 11.05 -5.33 15.01
CA ARG A 200 11.20 -6.75 14.67
C ARG A 200 10.03 -7.67 15.10
N GLY A 201 9.14 -7.24 15.99
CA GLY A 201 7.96 -7.99 16.44
C GLY A 201 6.70 -7.85 15.57
N CYS A 202 6.58 -6.78 14.78
CA CYS A 202 5.36 -6.43 14.02
C CYS A 202 5.47 -6.73 12.53
N ILE A 203 6.41 -7.60 12.14
CA ILE A 203 6.84 -7.69 10.74
C ILE A 203 5.75 -8.25 9.83
N THR A 204 4.91 -9.16 10.32
CA THR A 204 3.76 -9.68 9.56
C THR A 204 2.55 -8.74 9.56
N LEU A 205 2.62 -7.60 10.27
CA LEU A 205 1.63 -6.54 10.16
C LEU A 205 1.89 -5.64 8.95
N HIS A 206 3.13 -5.61 8.43
CA HIS A 206 3.50 -4.80 7.28
C HIS A 206 3.11 -3.33 7.47
N ASP A 207 2.17 -2.82 6.66
CA ASP A 207 1.58 -1.48 6.73
C ASP A 207 0.42 -1.35 7.74
N GLY A 208 0.13 -2.42 8.48
CA GLY A 208 -0.96 -2.52 9.47
C GLY A 208 -0.57 -2.08 10.90
N GLU A 209 0.70 -1.72 11.13
CA GLU A 209 1.18 -1.29 12.45
C GLU A 209 0.59 0.08 12.82
N PRO A 210 -0.06 0.25 14.00
CA PRO A 210 -0.72 1.49 14.38
C PRO A 210 0.15 2.74 14.33
N ARG A 211 1.39 2.67 14.83
CA ARG A 211 2.33 3.82 14.79
C ARG A 211 2.70 4.19 13.35
N TYR A 212 2.91 3.20 12.49
CA TYR A 212 3.16 3.43 11.07
C TYR A 212 1.95 4.07 10.38
N GLN A 213 0.73 3.58 10.66
CA GLN A 213 -0.50 4.16 10.13
C GLN A 213 -0.67 5.62 10.54
N GLN A 214 -0.42 5.94 11.81
CA GLN A 214 -0.47 7.31 12.33
C GLN A 214 0.50 8.21 11.56
N GLN A 215 1.77 7.81 11.45
CA GLN A 215 2.80 8.59 10.78
C GLN A 215 2.49 8.77 9.28
N LEU A 216 2.05 7.71 8.60
CA LEU A 216 1.66 7.77 7.19
C LEU A 216 0.49 8.73 6.96
N LEU A 217 -0.55 8.65 7.79
CA LEU A 217 -1.67 9.61 7.75
C LEU A 217 -1.19 11.03 8.02
N GLY A 218 -0.28 11.22 8.98
CA GLY A 218 0.32 12.51 9.29
C GLY A 218 1.08 13.10 8.09
N CYS A 219 1.88 12.29 7.39
CA CYS A 219 2.55 12.70 6.15
C CYS A 219 1.56 13.15 5.08
N VAL A 220 0.46 12.43 4.91
CA VAL A 220 -0.59 12.76 3.93
C VAL A 220 -1.30 14.06 4.32
N VAL A 221 -1.77 14.19 5.56
CA VAL A 221 -2.42 15.41 6.07
C VAL A 221 -1.50 16.63 5.91
N PHE A 222 -0.23 16.51 6.31
CA PHE A 222 0.77 17.56 6.12
C PHE A 222 0.93 17.93 4.65
N SER A 223 1.02 16.95 3.74
CA SER A 223 1.16 17.19 2.31
C SER A 223 -0.05 17.95 1.74
N LEU A 224 -1.26 17.49 2.04
CA LEU A 224 -2.49 18.08 1.53
C LEU A 224 -2.72 19.52 2.05
N GLN A 225 -2.17 19.87 3.22
CA GLN A 225 -2.22 21.22 3.78
C GLN A 225 -1.20 22.18 3.15
N ASN A 226 -0.03 21.67 2.78
CA ASN A 226 1.11 22.50 2.41
C ASN A 226 1.36 22.59 0.91
N LEU A 227 0.85 21.65 0.10
CA LEU A 227 1.05 21.63 -1.35
C LEU A 227 0.23 22.69 -2.09
N ASN A 228 0.79 23.25 -3.15
CA ASN A 228 0.12 24.18 -4.05
C ASN A 228 -0.46 23.44 -5.26
N SER A 229 -1.40 24.08 -5.96
CA SER A 229 -1.99 23.52 -7.18
C SER A 229 -0.91 23.14 -8.20
N GLY A 230 -0.93 21.88 -8.63
CA GLY A 230 0.02 21.34 -9.60
C GLY A 230 1.32 20.77 -9.02
N ASP A 231 1.56 20.91 -7.70
CA ASP A 231 2.74 20.34 -7.04
C ASP A 231 2.71 18.79 -7.07
N ALA A 232 3.87 18.20 -6.77
CA ALA A 232 4.07 16.75 -6.67
C ALA A 232 4.42 16.29 -5.25
N LEU A 233 4.20 15.01 -4.98
CA LEU A 233 4.49 14.33 -3.72
C LEU A 233 5.17 12.98 -4.02
N LEU A 234 6.30 12.74 -3.34
CA LEU A 234 6.98 11.45 -3.26
C LEU A 234 6.84 10.90 -1.84
N LEU A 235 6.05 9.83 -1.69
CA LEU A 235 5.70 9.26 -0.39
C LEU A 235 6.13 7.78 -0.32
N PRO A 236 7.15 7.43 0.47
CA PRO A 236 7.51 6.05 0.75
C PRO A 236 6.39 5.32 1.50
N VAL A 237 6.05 4.11 1.04
CA VAL A 237 5.11 3.21 1.72
C VAL A 237 5.68 1.80 1.80
N LEU A 238 5.32 1.07 2.86
CA LEU A 238 5.79 -0.31 3.08
C LEU A 238 5.09 -1.32 2.16
N SER A 239 3.79 -1.10 1.97
CA SER A 239 2.84 -1.89 1.19
C SER A 239 1.47 -1.22 1.31
N ALA A 240 0.47 -1.73 0.62
CA ALA A 240 -0.93 -1.42 0.88
C ALA A 240 -1.73 -2.73 1.05
N PHE A 241 -1.28 -3.59 1.98
CA PHE A 241 -2.01 -4.83 2.28
C PHE A 241 -3.20 -4.56 3.20
N SER A 242 -3.09 -3.56 4.08
CA SER A 242 -4.18 -3.16 4.98
C SER A 242 -5.19 -2.26 4.27
N ARG A 243 -6.42 -2.23 4.79
CA ARG A 243 -7.47 -1.34 4.28
C ARG A 243 -7.19 0.13 4.56
N VAL A 244 -6.48 0.41 5.66
CA VAL A 244 -6.08 1.78 6.03
C VAL A 244 -5.13 2.35 4.99
N THR A 245 -4.08 1.62 4.62
CA THR A 245 -3.13 2.12 3.61
C THR A 245 -3.72 2.11 2.20
N ALA A 246 -4.56 1.14 1.86
CA ALA A 246 -5.32 1.18 0.60
C ALA A 246 -6.21 2.43 0.52
N ALA A 247 -6.85 2.82 1.63
CA ALA A 247 -7.64 4.04 1.70
C ALA A 247 -6.77 5.31 1.63
N VAL A 248 -5.56 5.30 2.18
CA VAL A 248 -4.58 6.38 1.96
C VAL A 248 -4.27 6.56 0.47
N VAL A 249 -4.05 5.47 -0.27
CA VAL A 249 -3.82 5.54 -1.73
C VAL A 249 -5.04 6.10 -2.46
N LEU A 250 -6.26 5.71 -2.08
CA LEU A 250 -7.48 6.31 -2.63
C LEU A 250 -7.54 7.82 -2.36
N CYS A 251 -7.24 8.26 -1.14
CA CYS A 251 -7.22 9.68 -0.81
C CYS A 251 -6.23 10.47 -1.68
N LEU A 252 -5.05 9.88 -1.97
CA LEU A 252 -4.09 10.48 -2.90
C LEU A 252 -4.64 10.50 -4.34
N HIS A 253 -5.30 9.44 -4.79
CA HIS A 253 -5.95 9.40 -6.11
C HIS A 253 -7.05 10.46 -6.25
N VAL A 254 -7.80 10.75 -5.18
CA VAL A 254 -8.77 11.85 -5.15
C VAL A 254 -8.08 13.22 -5.26
N CYS A 255 -6.87 13.37 -4.72
CA CYS A 255 -6.21 14.67 -4.57
C CYS A 255 -5.23 15.02 -5.69
N PHE A 256 -4.83 14.08 -6.54
CA PHE A 256 -3.79 14.29 -7.55
C PHE A 256 -4.28 13.91 -8.95
N ARG A 257 -3.71 14.56 -9.96
CA ARG A 257 -4.02 14.26 -11.38
C ARG A 257 -3.46 12.91 -11.81
N SER A 258 -2.35 12.49 -11.24
CA SER A 258 -1.73 11.20 -11.55
C SER A 258 -1.09 10.60 -10.30
N VAL A 259 -1.37 9.33 -10.02
CA VAL A 259 -0.70 8.56 -8.97
C VAL A 259 -0.12 7.29 -9.58
N THR A 260 1.20 7.13 -9.48
CA THR A 260 1.93 5.91 -9.85
C THR A 260 2.82 5.46 -8.70
N PHE A 261 3.56 4.36 -8.86
CA PHE A 261 4.50 3.87 -7.86
C PHE A 261 5.83 3.47 -8.51
N ARG A 262 6.90 3.54 -7.73
CA ARG A 262 8.25 3.09 -8.11
C ARG A 262 8.84 2.30 -6.95
N CYS A 263 9.36 1.11 -7.24
CA CYS A 263 10.06 0.28 -6.28
C CYS A 263 11.56 0.60 -6.34
N PRO A 264 12.10 1.47 -5.46
CA PRO A 264 13.52 1.82 -5.49
C PRO A 264 14.40 0.63 -5.10
N ALA A 265 15.72 0.81 -5.27
CA ALA A 265 16.72 -0.17 -4.87
C ALA A 265 16.42 -0.66 -3.45
N PRO A 266 16.40 -1.98 -3.23
CA PRO A 266 15.94 -2.52 -1.97
C PRO A 266 16.98 -2.24 -0.88
N SER A 267 16.79 -1.16 -0.15
CA SER A 267 17.50 -0.90 1.11
C SER A 267 16.87 -1.65 2.29
N GLY A 268 16.10 -2.72 2.01
CA GLY A 268 15.45 -3.59 3.00
C GLY A 268 14.22 -2.99 3.72
N VAL A 269 14.08 -1.66 3.70
CA VAL A 269 13.19 -0.93 4.62
C VAL A 269 11.94 -0.36 3.92
N VAL A 270 12.10 0.27 2.76
CA VAL A 270 10.96 0.84 1.99
C VAL A 270 10.43 -0.18 0.99
N GLY A 271 9.10 -0.34 0.92
CA GLY A 271 8.46 -1.23 -0.06
C GLY A 271 8.38 -0.60 -1.45
N THR A 272 7.85 0.61 -1.52
CA THR A 272 7.73 1.39 -2.76
C THR A 272 7.65 2.89 -2.43
N VAL A 273 7.84 3.74 -3.44
CA VAL A 273 7.56 5.17 -3.38
C VAL A 273 6.33 5.45 -4.23
N LEU A 274 5.29 6.04 -3.64
CA LEU A 274 4.17 6.61 -4.39
C LEU A 274 4.61 7.92 -5.02
N VAL A 275 4.33 8.06 -6.31
CA VAL A 275 4.62 9.24 -7.12
C VAL A 275 3.30 9.90 -7.47
N CYS A 276 2.96 10.98 -6.78
CA CYS A 276 1.71 11.71 -6.97
C CYS A 276 2.01 13.05 -7.64
N VAL A 277 1.41 13.34 -8.79
CA VAL A 277 1.71 14.54 -9.59
C VAL A 277 0.42 15.32 -9.88
N GLY A 278 0.51 16.65 -9.82
CA GLY A 278 -0.59 17.52 -10.16
C GLY A 278 -1.61 17.65 -9.02
N PHE A 279 -1.16 18.09 -7.85
CA PHE A 279 -2.02 18.30 -6.68
C PHE A 279 -3.22 19.20 -7.00
N CYS A 280 -4.41 18.82 -6.54
CA CYS A 280 -5.67 19.49 -6.75
C CYS A 280 -6.25 19.99 -5.41
N PRO A 281 -5.96 21.25 -4.99
CA PRO A 281 -6.35 21.77 -3.67
C PRO A 281 -7.85 21.72 -3.39
N LYS A 282 -8.69 21.95 -4.41
CA LYS A 282 -10.15 21.89 -4.29
C LYS A 282 -10.65 20.49 -3.94
N ALA A 283 -10.04 19.44 -4.49
CA ALA A 283 -10.40 18.07 -4.19
C ALA A 283 -9.90 17.69 -2.78
N ALA A 284 -8.66 18.08 -2.44
CA ALA A 284 -8.08 17.83 -1.13
C ALA A 284 -8.85 18.49 0.02
N ALA A 285 -9.32 19.73 -0.18
CA ALA A 285 -10.11 20.45 0.81
C ALA A 285 -11.38 19.69 1.26
N ARG A 286 -11.94 18.82 0.40
CA ARG A 286 -13.13 18.02 0.73
C ARG A 286 -12.82 16.87 1.70
N ILE A 287 -11.66 16.22 1.55
CA ILE A 287 -11.29 15.05 2.37
C ILE A 287 -10.43 15.39 3.58
N LEU A 288 -9.75 16.54 3.55
CA LEU A 288 -8.76 16.90 4.56
C LEU A 288 -9.32 16.92 5.99
N PRO A 289 -10.53 17.46 6.27
CA PRO A 289 -11.10 17.40 7.62
C PRO A 289 -11.26 15.96 8.12
N PHE A 290 -11.85 15.08 7.30
CA PHE A 290 -12.04 13.68 7.65
C PHE A 290 -10.70 12.95 7.88
N LEU A 291 -9.71 13.16 6.99
CA LEU A 291 -8.37 12.58 7.18
C LEU A 291 -7.70 13.08 8.46
N THR A 292 -7.89 14.36 8.81
CA THR A 292 -7.38 14.92 10.06
C THR A 292 -8.04 14.25 11.27
N ASP A 293 -9.35 14.01 11.22
CA ASP A 293 -10.07 13.30 12.27
C ASP A 293 -9.61 11.85 12.42
N VAL A 294 -9.39 11.14 11.30
CA VAL A 294 -8.84 9.77 11.32
C VAL A 294 -7.43 9.77 11.92
N HIS A 295 -6.56 10.69 11.50
CA HIS A 295 -5.21 10.82 12.05
C HIS A 295 -5.24 11.05 13.58
N ASN A 296 -6.10 11.96 14.05
CA ASN A 296 -6.29 12.23 15.48
C ASN A 296 -6.86 11.01 16.21
N CYS A 297 -7.80 10.30 15.61
CA CYS A 297 -8.37 9.07 16.17
C CYS A 297 -7.30 7.98 16.36
N VAL A 298 -6.40 7.78 15.39
CA VAL A 298 -5.28 6.83 15.55
C VAL A 298 -4.34 7.30 16.67
N GLY A 299 -4.06 8.61 16.74
CA GLY A 299 -3.22 9.18 17.80
C GLY A 299 -3.80 9.01 19.20
N GLN A 300 -5.11 9.17 19.38
CA GLN A 300 -5.78 8.94 20.66
C GLN A 300 -5.67 7.48 21.11
N LEU A 301 -5.91 6.53 20.20
CA LEU A 301 -5.78 5.09 20.49
C LEU A 301 -4.35 4.72 20.91
N LEU A 302 -3.34 5.41 20.39
CA LEU A 302 -1.94 5.23 20.78
C LEU A 302 -1.59 5.92 22.12
N GLY A 303 -2.20 7.08 22.40
CA GLY A 303 -1.93 7.87 23.61
C GLY A 303 -2.56 7.31 24.89
N ASP A 304 -3.71 6.63 24.78
CA ASP A 304 -4.39 5.97 25.91
C ASP A 304 -3.51 4.91 26.63
N GLU A 305 -2.42 4.46 25.99
CA GLU A 305 -1.43 3.54 26.56
C GLU A 305 -0.41 4.21 27.50
N GLU A 306 0.01 5.44 27.21
CA GLU A 306 1.06 6.12 27.98
C GLU A 306 0.53 6.64 29.33
N ASP A 307 -0.75 6.99 29.41
CA ASP A 307 -1.40 7.48 30.63
C ASP A 307 -1.92 6.36 31.56
N SER A 308 -2.06 5.13 31.06
CA SER A 308 -2.44 3.97 31.88
C SER A 308 -1.21 3.33 32.51
N GLY A 309 -0.68 3.95 33.57
CA GLY A 309 0.48 3.51 34.37
C GLY A 309 0.35 2.16 35.09
N LYS A 310 -0.02 1.09 34.37
CA LYS A 310 -0.01 -0.30 34.86
C LYS A 310 0.93 -1.12 33.99
N ASN A 311 2.03 -1.55 34.63
CA ASN A 311 2.99 -2.53 34.13
C ASN A 311 2.31 -3.88 33.81
N LEU A 312 1.62 -3.97 32.67
CA LEU A 312 1.22 -5.23 32.06
C LEU A 312 1.52 -5.15 30.56
N ALA A 313 2.23 -6.14 30.04
CA ALA A 313 2.56 -6.26 28.62
C ALA A 313 1.28 -6.53 27.79
N SER A 314 0.49 -5.50 27.53
CA SER A 314 -0.58 -5.52 26.54
C SER A 314 -0.37 -4.30 25.67
N GLY A 315 0.10 -4.51 24.44
CA GLY A 315 0.09 -3.45 23.43
C GLY A 315 -1.34 -3.05 23.09
N CYS A 316 -1.47 -2.00 22.29
CA CYS A 316 -2.75 -1.32 22.07
C CYS A 316 -3.80 -2.35 21.64
N ASP A 317 -4.77 -2.66 22.51
CA ASP A 317 -5.74 -3.72 22.24
C ASP A 317 -6.66 -3.35 21.06
N ARG A 318 -6.63 -2.10 20.61
CA ARG A 318 -7.51 -1.56 19.58
C ARG A 318 -6.75 -0.78 18.52
N GLN A 319 -7.19 -0.85 17.27
CA GLN A 319 -6.63 -0.01 16.21
C GLN A 319 -7.70 0.33 15.17
N VAL A 320 -7.43 1.35 14.35
CA VAL A 320 -8.25 1.62 13.16
C VAL A 320 -7.99 0.52 12.14
N LEU A 321 -9.06 -0.16 11.72
CA LEU A 321 -9.00 -1.24 10.74
C LEU A 321 -9.40 -0.79 9.34
N GLN A 322 -10.17 0.29 9.24
CA GLN A 322 -10.73 0.81 7.99
C GLN A 322 -11.29 2.21 8.24
N PHE A 323 -11.17 3.12 7.25
CA PHE A 323 -11.84 4.43 7.29
C PHE A 323 -12.58 4.80 5.99
N VAL A 324 -12.53 3.93 4.97
CA VAL A 324 -13.25 4.05 3.70
C VAL A 324 -14.03 2.75 3.47
N PRO A 325 -15.27 2.80 2.93
CA PRO A 325 -16.04 1.60 2.58
C PRO A 325 -15.27 0.67 1.64
N MET A 326 -15.41 -0.64 1.82
CA MET A 326 -14.72 -1.61 0.96
C MET A 326 -15.22 -1.53 -0.49
N GLU A 327 -16.47 -1.11 -0.67
CA GLU A 327 -17.11 -0.87 -1.95
C GLU A 327 -16.32 0.16 -2.76
N GLU A 328 -15.86 1.24 -2.14
CA GLU A 328 -15.02 2.24 -2.81
C GLU A 328 -13.62 1.70 -3.09
N LEU A 329 -13.01 1.00 -2.12
CA LEU A 329 -11.66 0.42 -2.29
C LEU A 329 -11.59 -0.69 -3.36
N LEU A 330 -12.72 -1.32 -3.66
CA LEU A 330 -12.83 -2.43 -4.61
C LEU A 330 -13.38 -2.01 -5.99
N THR A 331 -13.45 -0.71 -6.26
CA THR A 331 -13.98 -0.17 -7.52
C THR A 331 -12.91 0.54 -8.35
N GLY A 332 -13.21 0.67 -9.65
CA GLY A 332 -12.35 1.38 -10.61
C GLY A 332 -10.98 0.74 -10.81
N GLY A 333 -10.01 1.57 -11.23
CA GLY A 333 -8.62 1.14 -11.44
C GLY A 333 -7.83 0.93 -10.13
N LEU A 334 -8.35 1.40 -8.98
CA LEU A 334 -7.63 1.36 -7.69
C LEU A 334 -7.27 -0.06 -7.28
N THR A 335 -8.19 -1.02 -7.38
CA THR A 335 -7.92 -2.40 -6.94
C THR A 335 -6.81 -3.04 -7.76
N GLU A 336 -6.80 -2.83 -9.08
CA GLU A 336 -5.75 -3.37 -9.95
C GLU A 336 -4.41 -2.67 -9.70
N PHE A 337 -4.43 -1.36 -9.47
CA PHE A 337 -3.26 -0.60 -9.05
C PHE A 337 -2.64 -1.15 -7.78
N LEU A 338 -3.45 -1.31 -6.72
CA LEU A 338 -2.99 -1.85 -5.44
C LEU A 338 -2.48 -3.28 -5.58
N ARG A 339 -3.14 -4.12 -6.38
CA ARG A 339 -2.70 -5.51 -6.65
C ARG A 339 -1.38 -5.57 -7.38
N THR A 340 -1.18 -4.70 -8.36
CA THR A 340 0.09 -4.61 -9.11
C THR A 340 1.20 -4.15 -8.17
N MET A 341 0.99 -3.02 -7.48
CA MET A 341 1.95 -2.46 -6.53
C MET A 341 2.35 -3.48 -5.46
N ASN A 342 1.38 -4.11 -4.81
CA ASN A 342 1.63 -5.09 -3.77
C ASN A 342 2.33 -6.35 -4.31
N SER A 343 2.02 -6.78 -5.54
CA SER A 343 2.71 -7.91 -6.17
C SER A 343 4.19 -7.58 -6.38
N GLU A 344 4.53 -6.40 -6.90
CA GLU A 344 5.92 -5.98 -7.10
C GLU A 344 6.69 -5.89 -5.78
N ILE A 345 6.08 -5.31 -4.74
CA ILE A 345 6.67 -5.26 -3.39
C ILE A 345 6.95 -6.67 -2.86
N ILE A 346 5.99 -7.60 -3.01
CA ILE A 346 6.17 -8.99 -2.57
C ILE A 346 7.27 -9.68 -3.39
N GLN A 347 7.29 -9.49 -4.72
CA GLN A 347 8.32 -10.07 -5.59
C GLN A 347 9.71 -9.65 -5.14
N GLN A 348 9.92 -8.34 -4.99
CA GLN A 348 11.21 -7.76 -4.66
C GLN A 348 11.67 -8.23 -3.28
N LYS A 349 10.79 -8.21 -2.28
CA LYS A 349 11.11 -8.71 -0.94
C LYS A 349 11.46 -10.19 -0.95
N LEU A 350 10.65 -11.05 -1.58
CA LEU A 350 10.91 -12.48 -1.64
C LEU A 350 12.18 -12.80 -2.45
N HIS A 351 12.46 -12.06 -3.53
CA HIS A 351 13.67 -12.24 -4.33
C HIS A 351 14.94 -12.09 -3.50
N LEU A 352 15.00 -11.05 -2.66
CA LEU A 352 16.16 -10.76 -1.80
C LEU A 352 16.25 -11.75 -0.64
N LEU A 353 15.12 -12.07 -0.02
CA LEU A 353 15.05 -13.07 1.05
C LEU A 353 15.52 -14.44 0.55
N MET A 354 15.27 -14.77 -0.71
CA MET A 354 15.75 -16.00 -1.35
C MET A 354 17.27 -16.00 -1.59
N GLN A 355 17.91 -14.83 -1.63
CA GLN A 355 19.36 -14.66 -1.78
C GLN A 355 20.10 -14.60 -0.44
N SER A 356 19.42 -14.18 0.63
CA SER A 356 19.94 -14.19 2.01
C SER A 356 20.14 -15.58 2.58
#